data_AF-A0A7S2D8I4-F1
#
_entry.id   AF-A0A7S2D8I4-F1
#
_cell.length_a   1.000
_cell.length_b   1.000
_cell.length_c   1.000
_cell.angle_alpha   90.00
_cell.angle_beta   90.00
_cell.angle_gamma   90.00
#
_symmetry.space_group_name_H-M   'P 1'
#
loop_
_entity.id
_entity.type
_entity.pdbx_description
1 polymer ?
#
loop_
_entity_poly.entity_id
_entity_poly.type
_entity_poly.pdbx_seq_one_letter_code
_entity_poly.pdbx_strand_id
1 'polypeptide(L)'
;DVVLVFITFWEMCKTSGEIKDNASRIRYLYRTAGLSCLATSLTTAASFFANLASVLRPLREFGFFMGLCILYTYAFLFVCLPAIFVVQERACQCRTCCSCC
;
A
#
# COMPACT_ATOMS: atom_id res chain seq x y z
N ASP A 1 6.50 1.21 5.58
CA ASP A 1 5.51 2.25 5.87
C ASP A 1 4.16 2.02 5.18
N VAL A 2 4.12 1.97 3.84
CA VAL A 2 2.88 1.85 3.03
C VAL A 2 1.92 0.76 3.51
N VAL A 3 2.43 -0.45 3.73
CA VAL A 3 1.63 -1.61 4.16
C VAL A 3 0.98 -1.38 5.53
N LEU A 4 1.70 -0.75 6.45
CA LEU A 4 1.20 -0.49 7.81
C LEU A 4 0.03 0.49 7.76
N VAL A 5 0.16 1.59 7.01
CA VAL A 5 -0.93 2.57 6.83
C VAL A 5 -2.19 1.89 6.28
N PHE A 6 -2.03 1.04 5.26
CA PHE A 6 -3.16 0.28 4.70
C PHE A 6 -3.82 -0.65 5.73
N ILE A 7 -3.04 -1.37 6.55
CA ILE A 7 -3.58 -2.23 7.61
C ILE A 7 -4.29 -1.39 8.68
N THR A 8 -3.73 -0.25 9.07
CA THR A 8 -4.35 0.64 10.06
C THR A 8 -5.70 1.15 9.59
N PHE A 9 -5.78 1.67 8.36
CA PHE A 9 -7.06 2.12 7.81
C PHE A 9 -8.07 0.97 7.64
N TRP A 10 -7.59 -0.24 7.31
CA TRP A 10 -8.45 -1.41 7.23
C TRP A 10 -9.06 -1.79 8.58
N GLU A 11 -8.25 -1.80 9.65
CA GLU A 11 -8.71 -2.10 11.02
C GLU A 11 -9.65 -1.01 11.55
N MET A 12 -9.40 0.25 11.20
CA MET A 12 -10.31 1.37 11.48
C MET A 12 -11.68 1.14 10.82
N CYS A 13 -11.69 0.77 9.53
CA CYS A 13 -12.92 0.45 8.81
C CYS A 13 -13.64 -0.78 9.39
N LYS A 14 -12.92 -1.70 10.03
CA LYS A 14 -13.50 -2.89 10.68
C LYS A 14 -14.12 -2.54 12.03
N THR A 15 -13.44 -1.68 12.81
CA THR A 15 -13.90 -1.25 14.14
C THR A 15 -15.11 -0.32 14.08
N SER A 16 -15.19 0.58 13.08
CA SER A 16 -16.35 1.48 12.94
C SER A 16 -17.65 0.78 12.53
N GLY A 17 -17.60 -0.40 11.90
CA GLY A 17 -18.79 -1.21 11.58
C GLY A 17 -19.82 -0.58 10.61
N GLU A 18 -19.62 0.65 10.13
CA GLU A 18 -20.61 1.39 9.34
C GLU A 18 -20.73 0.89 7.88
N ILE A 19 -19.66 0.33 7.32
CA ILE A 19 -19.63 -0.12 5.91
C ILE A 19 -19.78 -1.65 5.87
N LYS A 20 -20.97 -2.16 5.50
CA LYS A 20 -21.25 -3.61 5.42
C LYS A 20 -20.68 -4.29 4.17
N ASP A 21 -20.47 -3.54 3.08
CA ASP A 21 -19.98 -4.09 1.81
C ASP A 21 -18.44 -4.08 1.71
N ASN A 22 -17.85 -5.25 1.48
CA ASN A 22 -16.39 -5.41 1.33
C ASN A 22 -15.84 -4.60 0.15
N ALA A 23 -16.53 -4.59 -0.99
CA ALA A 23 -16.12 -3.84 -2.17
C ALA A 23 -16.07 -2.32 -1.89
N SER A 24 -17.05 -1.82 -1.14
CA SER A 24 -17.13 -0.41 -0.74
C SER A 24 -16.02 -0.03 0.24
N ARG A 25 -15.69 -0.92 1.19
CA ARG A 25 -14.57 -0.73 2.15
C ARG A 25 -13.23 -0.63 1.43
N ILE A 26 -12.95 -1.55 0.51
CA ILE A 26 -11.69 -1.56 -0.24
C ILE A 26 -11.58 -0.28 -1.09
N ARG A 27 -12.66 0.16 -1.75
CA ARG A 27 -12.66 1.40 -2.54
C ARG A 27 -12.38 2.63 -1.69
N TYR A 28 -12.98 2.72 -0.50
CA TYR A 28 -12.72 3.81 0.44
C TYR A 28 -11.27 3.80 0.94
N LEU A 29 -10.77 2.63 1.34
CA LEU A 29 -9.39 2.42 1.77
C LEU A 29 -8.40 2.93 0.72
N TYR A 30 -8.58 2.51 -0.53
CA TYR A 30 -7.73 2.92 -1.64
C TYR A 30 -7.75 4.43 -1.89
N ARG A 31 -8.94 5.05 -1.82
CA ARG A 31 -9.08 6.46 -2.10
C ARG A 31 -8.45 7.34 -1.01
N THR A 32 -8.56 6.92 0.24
CA THR A 32 -8.03 7.69 1.37
C THR A 32 -6.58 7.32 1.67
N ALA A 33 -6.31 6.07 2.03
CA ALA A 33 -4.95 5.62 2.39
C ALA A 33 -4.01 5.61 1.18
N GLY A 34 -4.51 5.20 0.01
CA GLY A 34 -3.72 5.15 -1.21
C GLY A 34 -3.19 6.51 -1.63
N LEU A 35 -4.01 7.56 -1.60
CA LEU A 35 -3.59 8.93 -1.96
C LEU A 35 -2.52 9.46 -0.99
N SER A 36 -2.71 9.29 0.32
CA SER A 36 -1.74 9.71 1.33
C SER A 36 -0.41 8.98 1.15
N CYS A 37 -0.45 7.65 1.00
CA CYS A 37 0.74 6.85 0.78
C CYS A 37 1.45 7.17 -0.54
N LEU A 38 0.70 7.51 -1.59
CA LEU A 38 1.25 7.93 -2.88
C LEU A 38 2.05 9.21 -2.72
N ALA A 39 1.49 10.22 -2.05
CA ALA A 39 2.16 11.49 -1.80
C ALA A 39 3.47 11.32 -1.01
N THR A 40 3.45 10.51 0.05
CA THR A 40 4.65 10.22 0.85
C THR A 40 5.71 9.49 0.04
N SER A 41 5.32 8.46 -0.72
CA SER A 41 6.24 7.66 -1.53
C SER A 41 6.85 8.48 -2.67
N LEU A 42 6.04 9.33 -3.32
CA LEU A 42 6.50 10.29 -4.33
C LEU A 42 7.49 11.29 -3.76
N THR A 43 7.21 11.83 -2.56
CA THR A 43 8.12 12.74 -1.87
C THR A 43 9.45 12.06 -1.57
N THR A 44 9.42 10.80 -1.14
CA THR A 44 10.63 10.00 -0.89
C THR A 44 11.43 9.80 -2.19
N ALA A 45 10.75 9.42 -3.29
CA ALA A 45 11.39 9.29 -4.59
C ALA A 45 11.97 10.63 -5.07
N ALA A 46 11.25 11.74 -4.89
CA ALA A 46 11.70 13.09 -5.25
C ALA A 46 12.96 13.49 -4.48
N SER A 47 13.06 13.18 -3.18
CA SER A 47 14.27 13.40 -2.39
C SER A 47 15.48 12.65 -2.95
N PHE A 48 15.28 11.43 -3.47
CA PHE A 48 16.35 10.70 -4.14
C PHE A 48 16.66 11.25 -5.53
N PHE A 49 15.65 11.69 -6.27
CA PHE A 49 15.86 12.38 -7.55
C PHE A 49 16.60 13.70 -7.40
N ALA A 50 16.51 14.39 -6.26
CA ALA A 50 17.31 15.59 -5.99
C ALA A 50 18.82 15.32 -6.07
N ASN A 51 19.28 14.08 -5.80
CA ASN A 51 20.68 13.70 -5.94
C ASN A 51 21.16 13.68 -7.41
N LEU A 52 20.27 13.73 -8.41
CA LEU A 52 20.69 13.86 -9.81
C LEU A 52 21.41 15.18 -10.09
N ALA A 53 21.10 16.23 -9.34
CA ALA A 53 21.75 17.54 -9.47
C ALA A 53 23.21 17.54 -8.97
N SER A 54 23.66 16.47 -8.32
CA SER A 54 25.02 16.39 -7.79
C SER A 54 26.08 16.23 -8.89
N VAL A 55 27.27 16.79 -8.65
CA VAL A 55 28.43 16.77 -9.56
C VAL A 55 29.10 15.38 -9.58
N LEU A 56 28.94 14.61 -8.50
CA LEU A 56 29.47 13.26 -8.37
C LEU A 56 28.62 12.26 -9.17
N ARG A 57 29.18 11.76 -10.30
CA ARG A 57 28.55 10.75 -11.17
C ARG A 57 27.99 9.51 -10.42
N PRO A 58 28.65 8.95 -9.40
CA PRO A 58 28.14 7.78 -8.69
C PRO A 58 26.81 8.04 -7.96
N LEU A 59 26.61 9.25 -7.43
CA LEU A 59 25.40 9.61 -6.68
C LEU A 59 24.18 9.79 -7.59
N ARG A 60 24.40 10.20 -8.85
CA ARG A 60 23.35 10.40 -9.84
C ARG A 60 22.69 9.09 -10.25
N GLU A 61 23.50 8.11 -10.62
CA GLU A 61 23.02 6.78 -11.02
C GLU A 61 22.30 6.07 -9.87
N PHE A 62 22.85 6.18 -8.65
CA PHE A 62 22.24 5.63 -7.45
C PHE A 62 20.89 6.28 -7.13
N GLY A 63 20.81 7.62 -7.17
CA GLY A 63 19.57 8.35 -6.88
C GLY A 63 18.46 8.05 -7.89
N PHE A 64 18.81 7.92 -9.18
CA PHE A 64 17.85 7.55 -10.22
C PHE A 64 17.32 6.13 -10.04
N PHE A 65 18.21 5.16 -9.86
CA PHE A 65 17.83 3.76 -9.66
C PHE A 65 16.94 3.60 -8.42
N MET A 66 17.32 4.21 -7.30
CA MET A 66 16.58 4.09 -6.06
C MET A 66 15.22 4.81 -6.12
N GLY A 67 15.14 5.98 -6.78
CA GLY A 67 13.88 6.67 -7.04
C GLY A 67 12.91 5.78 -7.84
N LEU A 68 13.40 5.12 -8.89
CA LEU A 68 12.60 4.15 -9.65
C LEU A 68 12.19 2.93 -8.81
N CYS A 69 13.11 2.37 -8.01
CA CYS A 69 12.79 1.25 -7.11
C CYS A 69 11.66 1.58 -6.13
N ILE A 70 11.63 2.79 -5.60
CA ILE A 70 10.57 3.24 -4.67
C ILE A 70 9.22 3.29 -5.38
N LEU A 71 9.17 3.91 -6.57
CA LEU A 71 7.93 3.98 -7.37
C LEU A 71 7.44 2.59 -7.77
N TYR A 72 8.36 1.72 -8.20
CA TYR A 72 8.05 0.34 -8.56
C TYR A 72 7.53 -0.46 -7.36
N THR A 73 8.20 -0.37 -6.22
CA THR A 73 7.79 -1.05 -4.98
C THR A 73 6.41 -0.55 -4.53
N TYR A 74 6.14 0.76 -4.64
CA TYR A 74 4.82 1.31 -4.35
C TYR A 74 3.75 0.73 -5.28
N ALA A 75 3.99 0.71 -6.59
CA ALA A 75 3.04 0.14 -7.56
C ALA A 75 2.80 -1.35 -7.31
N PHE A 76 3.85 -2.12 -7.02
CA PHE A 76 3.75 -3.54 -6.68
C PHE A 76 2.89 -3.76 -5.43
N LEU A 77 3.13 -3.01 -4.35
CA LEU A 77 2.33 -3.09 -3.13
C LEU A 77 0.87 -2.69 -3.37
N PHE A 78 0.63 -1.67 -4.19
CA PHE A 78 -0.72 -1.24 -4.56
C PHE A 78 -1.52 -2.33 -5.29
N VAL A 79 -0.85 -3.26 -5.98
CA VAL A 79 -1.49 -4.41 -6.66
C VAL A 79 -1.51 -5.67 -5.79
N CYS A 80 -0.54 -5.87 -4.90
CA CYS A 80 -0.47 -7.04 -4.02
C CYS A 80 -1.38 -6.95 -2.79
N LEU A 81 -1.56 -5.76 -2.21
CA LEU A 81 -2.45 -5.55 -1.07
C LEU A 81 -3.91 -6.00 -1.26
N PRO A 82 -4.62 -5.68 -2.36
CA PRO A 82 -6.00 -6.08 -2.55
C PRO A 82 -6.10 -7.60 -2.74
N ALA A 83 -5.11 -8.23 -3.37
CA ALA A 83 -5.05 -9.68 -3.49
C ALA A 83 -4.95 -10.35 -2.11
N ILE A 84 -4.12 -9.81 -1.22
CA ILE A 84 -3.98 -10.32 0.15
C ILE A 84 -5.28 -10.12 0.94
N PHE A 85 -5.93 -8.95 0.84
CA PHE A 85 -7.21 -8.71 1.51
C PHE A 85 -8.32 -9.66 1.04
N VAL A 86 -8.43 -9.91 -0.28
CA VAL A 86 -9.40 -10.87 -0.82
C VAL A 86 -9.12 -12.29 -0.33
N VAL A 87 -7.84 -12.71 -0.29
CA VAL A 87 -7.47 -14.04 0.22
C VAL A 87 -7.78 -14.17 1.71
N GLN A 88 -7.52 -13.13 2.51
CA GLN A 88 -7.84 -13.10 3.94
C GLN A 88 -9.35 -13.27 4.19
N GLU A 89 -10.19 -12.59 3.41
CA GLU A 89 -11.65 -12.75 3.50
C GLU A 89 -12.08 -14.19 3.19
N ARG A 90 -11.55 -14.77 2.10
CA ARG A 90 -11.83 -16.16 1.69
C ARG A 90 -11.36 -17.17 2.75
N ALA A 91 -10.17 -16.97 3.30
CA ALA A 91 -9.59 -17.84 4.33
C ALA A 91 -10.37 -17.78 5.65
N CYS A 92 -10.89 -16.61 6.02
CA CYS A 92 -11.73 -16.45 7.21
C CYS A 92 -13.08 -17.17 7.05
N GLN A 93 -13.71 -17.07 5.87
CA GLN A 93 -14.97 -17.75 5.58
C GLN A 93 -14.83 -19.29 5.56
N CYS A 94 -13.66 -19.82 5.18
CA CYS A 94 -13.37 -21.25 5.28
C CYS A 94 -13.26 -21.75 6.74
N ARG A 95 -12.73 -20.94 7.68
CA ARG A 95 -12.67 -21.35 9.10
C ARG A 95 -14.06 -21.47 9.73
N THR A 96 -14.99 -20.59 9.37
CA THR A 96 -16.35 -20.62 9.92
C THR A 96 -17.12 -21.87 9.46
N CYS A 97 -16.79 -22.43 8.29
CA CYS A 97 -17.41 -23.67 7.79
C CYS A 97 -16.93 -24.92 8.51
N CYS A 98 -15.68 -24.96 9.01
CA CYS A 98 -15.14 -26.12 9.74
C CYS A 98 -15.53 -26.14 11.22
N SER A 99 -16.00 -25.02 11.81
CA SER A 99 -16.38 -24.98 13.23
C SER A 99 -17.78 -25.56 13.53
N CYS A 100 -18.52 -25.97 12.49
CA CYS A 100 -19.84 -26.61 12.62
C CYS A 100 -19.82 -28.13 12.35
N CYS A 101 -18.65 -28.75 12.22
CA CYS A 101 -18.50 -30.21 12.22
C CYS A 101 -17.97 -30.70 13.56
#